data_AF-A0A931FA64-F1
#
_entry.id   AF-A0A931FA64-F1
#
_cell.length_a   1.000
_cell.length_b   1.000
_cell.length_c   1.000
_cell.angle_alpha   90.00
_cell.angle_beta   90.00
_cell.angle_gamma   90.00
#
_symmetry.space_group_name_H-M   'P 1'
#
loop_
_entity.id
_entity.type
_entity.pdbx_description
1 polymer ?
#
loop_
_entity_poly.entity_id
_entity_poly.type
_entity_poly.pdbx_seq_one_letter_code
_entity_poly.pdbx_strand_id
1 'polypeptide(L)' 'MVKPLLKLGINLLAGFSLFFVPILVSNSLADRGVFGEAFVAEYLGASFLFSFAMLFLAHSLNRLIEEIQLPSS' A
#
# COMPACT_ATOMS: atom_id res chain seq x y z
N MET A 1 -12.59 -10.15 17.59
CA MET A 1 -11.47 -9.18 17.50
C MET A 1 -10.23 -9.71 16.75
N VAL A 2 -9.93 -11.01 16.73
CA VAL A 2 -8.73 -11.54 16.04
C VAL A 2 -8.77 -11.39 14.52
N LYS A 3 -9.91 -11.68 13.87
CA LYS A 3 -10.06 -11.58 12.40
C LYS A 3 -9.81 -10.16 11.82
N PRO A 4 -10.36 -9.08 12.41
CA PRO A 4 -10.15 -7.72 11.91
C PRO A 4 -8.69 -7.25 12.06
N LEU A 5 -8.05 -7.56 13.19
CA LEU A 5 -6.63 -7.30 13.42
C LEU A 5 -5.74 -8.03 12.41
N LEU A 6 -6.05 -9.28 12.10
CA LEU A 6 -5.32 -10.06 11.10
C LEU A 6 -5.45 -9.44 9.70
N LYS A 7 -6.65 -8.99 9.32
CA LYS A 7 -6.88 -8.28 8.05
C LYS A 7 -6.09 -6.97 7.97
N LEU A 8 -6.06 -6.20 9.05
CA LEU A 8 -5.27 -4.96 9.11
C LEU A 8 -3.77 -5.25 8.93
N GLY A 9 -3.25 -6.25 9.62
CA GLY A 9 -1.85 -6.67 9.49
C GLY A 9 -1.48 -7.11 8.08
N ILE A 10 -2.33 -7.92 7.44
CA ILE A 10 -2.13 -8.35 6.04
C ILE A 10 -2.16 -7.15 5.09
N ASN A 11 -3.09 -6.21 5.28
CA ASN A 11 -3.19 -5.03 4.42
C ASN A 11 -2.00 -4.08 4.60
N LEU A 12 -1.48 -3.94 5.83
CA LEU A 12 -0.26 -3.19 6.10
C LEU A 12 0.95 -3.84 5.42
N LEU A 13 1.10 -5.16 5.52
CA LEU A 13 2.18 -5.92 4.85
C LEU A 13 2.08 -5.81 3.32
N ALA A 14 0.87 -5.91 2.77
CA ALA A 14 0.63 -5.72 1.34
C ALA A 14 0.99 -4.29 0.91
N GLY A 15 0.58 -3.27 1.67
CA GLY A 15 0.93 -1.86 1.43
C GLY A 15 2.44 -1.62 1.46
N PHE A 16 3.13 -2.17 2.47
CA PHE A 16 4.59 -2.11 2.56
C PHE A 16 5.28 -2.77 1.35
N SER A 17 4.79 -3.92 0.90
CA SER A 17 5.33 -4.65 -0.24
C SER A 17 5.15 -3.87 -1.55
N LEU A 18 3.96 -3.28 -1.75
CA LEU A 18 3.65 -2.46 -2.92
C LEU A 18 4.48 -1.16 -2.95
N PHE A 19 5.02 -0.71 -1.82
CA PHE A 19 5.89 0.46 -1.72
C PHE A 19 7.37 0.13 -1.93
N PHE A 20 7.91 -0.88 -1.23
CA PHE A 20 9.35 -1.17 -1.27
C PHE A 20 9.81 -1.89 -2.52
N VAL A 21 8.98 -2.76 -3.10
CA VAL A 21 9.37 -3.54 -4.29
C VAL A 21 9.65 -2.64 -5.50
N PRO A 22 8.78 -1.67 -5.87
CA PRO A 22 9.08 -0.76 -6.98
C PRO A 22 10.33 0.08 -6.76
N ILE A 23 10.59 0.54 -5.52
CA ILE A 23 11.78 1.34 -5.20
C ILE A 23 13.07 0.52 -5.42
N LEU A 24 13.08 -0.75 -4.98
CA LEU A 24 14.23 -1.63 -5.17
C LEU A 24 14.48 -1.95 -6.65
N VAL A 25 13.41 -2.19 -7.41
CA VAL A 25 13.49 -2.40 -8.87
C VAL A 25 14.01 -1.15 -9.56
N SER A 26 13.53 0.04 -9.16
CA SER A 26 13.95 1.32 -9.71
C SER A 26 15.43 1.58 -9.55
N ASN A 27 15.93 1.41 -8.32
CA ASN A 27 17.36 1.56 -8.05
C ASN A 27 18.20 0.56 -8.87
N SER A 28 17.72 -0.67 -9.05
CA SER A 28 18.42 -1.67 -9.88
C SER A 28 18.42 -1.34 -11.38
N LEU A 29 17.40 -0.64 -11.89
CA LEU A 29 17.30 -0.24 -13.30
C LEU A 29 18.03 1.07 -13.59
N ALA A 30 18.00 2.00 -12.63
CA ALA A 30 18.76 3.24 -12.60
C ALA A 30 20.27 3.00 -12.83
N ASP A 31 20.84 2.02 -12.13
CA ASP A 31 22.25 1.63 -12.28
C ASP A 31 22.62 1.12 -13.68
N ARG A 32 21.63 0.84 -14.54
CA ARG A 32 21.82 0.32 -15.91
C ARG A 32 21.63 1.38 -17.02
N GLY A 33 21.45 2.65 -16.66
CA GLY A 33 21.45 3.77 -17.62
C GLY A 33 20.14 4.01 -18.39
N VAL A 34 19.03 3.39 -18.00
CA VAL A 34 17.69 3.59 -18.58
C VAL A 34 16.90 4.55 -17.69
N PHE A 35 17.30 5.82 -17.62
CA PHE A 35 16.93 6.66 -16.46
C PHE A 35 15.71 7.56 -16.64
N GLY A 36 15.41 8.05 -17.86
CA GLY A 36 14.42 9.12 -18.03
C GLY A 36 12.97 8.63 -17.98
N GLU A 37 12.59 7.81 -18.97
CA GLU A 37 11.21 7.37 -19.15
C GLU A 37 10.81 6.26 -18.17
N ALA A 38 11.76 5.38 -17.82
CA ALA A 38 11.54 4.34 -16.83
C ALA A 38 11.28 4.95 -15.43
N PHE A 39 12.05 5.97 -15.03
CA PHE A 39 11.86 6.64 -13.74
C PHE A 39 10.49 7.31 -13.63
N VAL A 40 10.00 7.95 -14.69
CA VAL A 40 8.68 8.58 -14.68
C VAL A 40 7.57 7.54 -14.60
N ALA A 41 7.64 6.47 -15.40
CA ALA A 41 6.68 5.38 -15.34
C ALA A 41 6.68 4.68 -13.97
N GLU A 42 7.84 4.52 -13.37
CA GLU A 42 8.03 3.85 -12.09
C GLU A 42 7.62 4.73 -10.90
N TYR A 43 7.93 6.03 -10.95
CA TYR A 43 7.47 7.01 -9.97
C TYR A 43 5.96 7.17 -9.99
N LEU A 44 5.36 7.29 -11.19
CA LEU A 44 3.90 7.36 -11.35
C LEU A 44 3.23 6.05 -10.93
N GLY A 45 3.80 4.91 -11.31
CA GLY A 45 3.33 3.58 -10.92
C GLY A 45 3.37 3.38 -9.40
N ALA A 46 4.49 3.72 -8.76
CA ALA A 46 4.64 3.68 -7.31
C ALA A 46 3.68 4.65 -6.60
N SER A 47 3.48 5.86 -7.13
CA SER A 47 2.53 6.84 -6.58
C SER A 47 1.08 6.38 -6.66
N PHE A 48 0.71 5.73 -7.77
CA PHE A 48 -0.61 5.11 -7.94
C PHE A 48 -0.83 3.95 -6.97
N LEU A 49 0.15 3.05 -6.87
CA LEU A 49 0.11 1.93 -5.93
C LEU A 49 0.02 2.42 -4.48
N PHE A 50 0.76 3.46 -4.12
CA PHE A 50 0.69 4.08 -2.81
C PHE A 50 -0.70 4.67 -2.51
N SER A 51 -1.29 5.36 -3.49
CA SER A 51 -2.64 5.92 -3.37
C SER A 51 -3.69 4.83 -3.14
N PHE A 52 -3.60 3.71 -3.89
CA PHE A 52 -4.48 2.56 -3.68
C PHE A 52 -4.27 1.88 -2.33
N ALA A 53 -3.02 1.70 -1.89
CA ALA A 53 -2.71 1.12 -0.58
C ALA A 53 -3.29 1.97 0.56
N MET A 54 -3.15 3.30 0.48
CA MET A 54 -3.72 4.23 1.46
C MET A 54 -5.25 4.20 1.48
N LEU A 55 -5.90 4.15 0.32
CA LEU A 55 -7.36 4.00 0.23
C LEU A 55 -7.84 2.68 0.83
N PHE A 56 -7.14 1.59 0.56
CA PHE A 56 -7.48 0.27 1.10
C PHE A 56 -7.28 0.20 2.62
N LEU A 57 -6.23 0.84 3.13
CA LEU A 57 -5.97 0.98 4.56
C LEU A 57 -7.06 1.83 5.23
N ALA A 58 -7.40 2.99 4.67
CA ALA A 58 -8.46 3.86 5.19
C ALA A 58 -9.81 3.14 5.21
N HIS A 59 -10.16 2.42 4.14
CA HIS A 59 -11.37 1.59 4.10
C HIS A 59 -11.36 0.51 5.18
N SER A 60 -10.23 -0.18 5.37
CA SER A 60 -10.08 -1.22 6.38
C SER A 60 -10.19 -0.69 7.81
N LEU A 61 -9.63 0.50 8.07
CA LEU A 61 -9.72 1.18 9.36
C LEU A 61 -11.15 1.63 9.65
N ASN A 62 -11.85 2.22 8.68
CA ASN A 62 -13.25 2.60 8.83
C ASN A 62 -14.11 1.39 9.18
N ARG A 63 -13.92 0.26 8.49
CA ARG A 63 -14.62 -0.98 8.81
C ARG A 63 -14.30 -1.52 10.20
N LEU A 64 -13.04 -1.43 10.63
CA LEU A 64 -12.64 -1.83 11.98
C LEU A 64 -13.32 -0.95 13.04
N ILE A 65 -13.39 0.36 12.80
CA ILE A 65 -14.06 1.31 13.70
C ILE A 65 -15.56 0.98 13.79
N GLU A 66 -16.23 0.77 12.66
CA GLU A 66 -17.65 0.38 12.61
C GLU A 66 -17.90 -0.93 13.38
N GLU A 67 -17.04 -1.94 13.21
CA GLU A 67 -17.13 -3.22 13.90
C GLU A 67 -16.87 -3.11 15.41
N ILE A 68 -16.11 -2.11 15.86
CA ILE A 68 -15.87 -1.82 17.28
C ILE A 68 -17.02 -0.98 17.88
N GLN A 69 -17.67 -0.14 17.07
CA GLN A 69 -18.63 0.87 17.55
C GLN A 69 -20.09 0.40 17.67
N LEU A 70 -20.49 -0.82 17.29
CA LEU A 70 -21.90 -1.25 17.41
C LEU A 70 -22.11 -2.60 18.10
N PRO A 71 -23.18 -2.76 18.91
CA PRO A 71 -24.40 -1.94 18.88
C PRO A 71 -24.64 -1.13 20.17
N SER A 72 -24.76 0.20 20.05
CA SER A 72 -25.64 0.95 20.96
C SER A 72 -27.08 0.69 20.50
N SER A 73 -27.74 -0.21 21.22
CA SER A 73 -29.21 -0.33 21.27
C SER A 73 -29.88 1.01 21.52
#